data_AF-A0A814RFJ2-F1
#
_entry.id   AF-A0A814RFJ2-F1
#
_cell.length_a   1.000
_cell.length_b   1.000
_cell.length_c   1.000
_cell.angle_alpha   90.00
_cell.angle_beta   90.00
_cell.angle_gamma   90.00
#
_symmetry.space_group_name_H-M   'P 1'
#
loop_
_entity.id
_entity.type
_entity.pdbx_description
1 polymer ?
#
loop_
_entity_poly.entity_id
_entity_poly.type
_entity_poly.pdbx_seq_one_letter_code
_entity_poly.pdbx_strand_id
1 'polypeptide(L)'
;MWSNPITIKPELGYDLLNSVLNSTFRYGALSKGIDKRKPTLFITTITYYRLGRLNLLRRLAAAIRHHQIDNQILCDRSGGRTKTCRQFIWILCEDDKYIDKKMIDLLDCSRIPYVYFAYGPTKRHGSAQKNAVLEYIVNLTHDFRFTASIHPIDDDCYTLPDAFNFFYNIKKVSLIPVVGLGPDGIEYAITDKNHMIKEMRAGLSNRTFPVDYNALGWSTTIFDKMWRNGQHMYWPFPGWAGETEFLELYLKRLNEIYVPCNMCKTIFYNRPVQDTDILLTCPTLD
;
A
#
# COMPACT_ATOMS: atom_id res chain seq x y z
N MET A 1 34.51 -5.41 11.59
CA MET A 1 33.95 -4.77 12.79
C MET A 1 32.44 -4.83 12.68
N TRP A 2 31.81 -5.59 13.58
CA TRP A 2 30.36 -5.80 13.59
C TRP A 2 29.71 -4.65 14.36
N SER A 3 28.92 -3.82 13.69
CA SER A 3 28.11 -2.78 14.34
C SER A 3 26.90 -3.44 15.01
N ASN A 4 26.78 -3.25 16.32
CA ASN A 4 25.65 -3.72 17.13
C ASN A 4 24.31 -3.17 16.59
N PRO A 5 23.20 -3.93 16.71
CA PRO A 5 21.87 -3.41 16.47
C PRO A 5 21.49 -2.38 17.54
N ILE A 6 21.06 -1.20 17.10
CA ILE A 6 20.53 -0.15 17.97
C ILE A 6 19.22 -0.65 18.57
N THR A 7 19.20 -0.82 19.89
CA THR A 7 17.99 -1.14 20.66
C THR A 7 17.51 0.14 21.33
N ILE A 8 16.37 0.68 20.89
CA ILE A 8 15.73 1.81 21.56
C ILE A 8 14.90 1.24 22.71
N LYS A 9 15.30 1.53 23.96
CA LYS A 9 14.50 1.22 25.15
C LYS A 9 13.50 2.36 25.41
N PRO A 10 12.21 2.07 25.65
CA PRO A 10 11.26 3.07 26.10
C PRO A 10 11.29 3.11 27.64
N GLU A 11 11.99 4.08 28.19
CA GLU A 11 11.72 4.55 29.56
C GLU A 11 11.05 5.91 29.43
N LEU A 12 9.81 6.03 29.90
CA LEU A 12 9.25 7.17 30.65
C LEU A 12 7.73 7.02 30.76
N GLY A 13 7.30 6.74 32.00
CA GLY A 13 5.89 6.73 32.39
C GLY A 13 5.36 8.13 32.65
N TYR A 14 4.03 8.26 32.52
CA TYR A 14 3.17 9.37 32.94
C TYR A 14 3.06 10.65 32.09
N ASP A 15 3.91 10.89 31.08
CA ASP A 15 3.69 11.93 30.04
C ASP A 15 3.02 11.39 28.74
N LEU A 16 2.69 10.10 28.71
CA LEU A 16 2.22 9.37 27.52
C LEU A 16 0.79 9.71 27.07
N LEU A 17 -0.09 10.17 27.96
CA LEU A 17 -1.49 10.42 27.58
C LEU A 17 -1.66 11.70 26.75
N ASN A 18 -0.89 12.76 27.03
CA ASN A 18 -0.91 13.99 26.23
C ASN A 18 0.01 13.91 24.99
N SER A 19 1.08 13.11 25.02
CA SER A 19 1.96 12.90 23.85
C SER A 19 1.32 12.03 22.77
N VAL A 20 0.43 11.10 23.14
CA VAL A 20 -0.33 10.29 22.18
C VAL A 20 -1.42 11.10 21.48
N LEU A 21 -2.03 12.09 22.15
CA LEU A 21 -3.12 12.90 21.57
C LEU A 21 -2.66 13.88 20.50
N ASN A 22 -1.36 14.20 20.44
CA ASN A 22 -0.77 15.11 19.44
C ASN A 22 0.37 14.45 18.64
N SER A 23 0.41 13.12 18.58
CA SER A 23 1.41 12.45 17.75
C SER A 23 1.11 12.70 16.27
N THR A 24 2.16 12.83 15.46
CA THR A 24 2.08 12.88 14.00
C THR A 24 2.63 11.62 13.36
N PHE A 25 3.21 10.70 14.15
CA PHE A 25 3.93 9.52 13.65
C PHE A 25 3.88 8.37 14.65
N ARG A 26 3.64 7.16 14.17
CA ARG A 26 3.69 5.91 14.93
C ARG A 26 4.14 4.77 14.04
N TYR A 27 4.83 3.79 14.63
CA TYR A 27 5.12 2.53 14.00
C TYR A 27 4.85 1.39 14.98
N GLY A 28 4.52 0.21 14.49
CA GLY A 28 4.17 -0.94 15.32
C GLY A 28 4.41 -2.27 14.62
N ALA A 29 4.50 -3.34 15.42
CA ALA A 29 4.73 -4.71 14.99
C ALA A 29 5.96 -4.94 14.06
N LEU A 30 6.92 -4.00 14.05
CA LEU A 30 8.21 -4.08 13.32
C LEU A 30 9.36 -4.63 14.18
N SER A 31 9.09 -5.48 15.17
CA SER A 31 10.06 -5.87 16.22
C SER A 31 11.33 -6.56 15.71
N LYS A 32 11.33 -7.10 14.48
CA LYS A 32 12.48 -7.74 13.84
C LYS A 32 13.15 -6.90 12.75
N GLY A 33 12.69 -5.65 12.55
CA GLY A 33 13.13 -4.80 11.45
C GLY A 33 12.74 -5.34 10.06
N ILE A 34 13.34 -4.76 9.02
CA ILE A 34 13.15 -5.16 7.62
C ILE A 34 14.32 -6.05 7.20
N ASP A 35 14.05 -7.31 6.79
CA ASP A 35 15.09 -8.17 6.21
C ASP A 35 15.22 -7.86 4.72
N LYS A 36 16.22 -7.08 4.35
CA LYS A 36 16.48 -6.66 2.96
C LYS A 36 16.68 -7.81 1.95
N ARG A 37 16.85 -9.04 2.41
CA ARG A 37 17.01 -10.23 1.56
C ARG A 37 15.66 -10.86 1.17
N LYS A 38 14.58 -10.49 1.86
CA LYS A 38 13.23 -11.02 1.64
C LYS A 38 12.46 -10.13 0.66
N PRO A 39 11.63 -10.70 -0.23
CA PRO A 39 10.70 -9.93 -1.03
C PRO A 39 9.79 -9.09 -0.12
N THR A 40 9.78 -7.78 -0.35
CA THR A 40 9.05 -6.80 0.47
C THR A 40 7.90 -6.22 -0.33
N LEU A 41 6.72 -6.19 0.26
CA LEU A 41 5.57 -5.45 -0.25
C LEU A 41 5.19 -4.35 0.74
N PHE A 42 5.24 -3.11 0.29
CA PHE A 42 4.62 -1.97 0.96
C PHE A 42 3.18 -1.84 0.46
N ILE A 43 2.21 -1.89 1.36
CA ILE A 43 0.86 -1.44 1.06
C ILE A 43 0.73 -0.01 1.52
N THR A 44 0.25 0.86 0.64
CA THR A 44 0.11 2.27 0.95
C THR A 44 -1.35 2.64 0.97
N THR A 45 -1.83 3.19 2.08
CA THR A 45 -3.21 3.63 2.24
C THR A 45 -3.25 5.07 2.69
N ILE A 46 -4.02 5.87 1.98
CA ILE A 46 -4.27 7.27 2.33
C ILE A 46 -5.68 7.35 2.86
N THR A 47 -5.84 8.05 3.97
CA THR A 47 -7.11 8.12 4.67
C THR A 47 -7.37 9.52 5.19
N TYR A 48 -8.62 9.79 5.52
CA TYR A 48 -9.08 11.02 6.16
C TYR A 48 -10.30 10.68 7.02
N TYR A 49 -10.61 11.51 8.01
CA TYR A 49 -11.74 11.26 8.88
C TYR A 49 -13.07 11.28 8.09
N ARG A 50 -13.77 10.14 8.10
CA ARG A 50 -15.17 10.03 7.64
C ARG A 50 -15.93 8.97 8.41
N LEU A 51 -17.26 9.10 8.44
CA LEU A 51 -18.13 8.08 9.01
C LEU A 51 -17.92 6.73 8.30
N GLY A 52 -17.84 5.65 9.08
CA GLY A 52 -17.63 4.29 8.54
C GLY A 52 -16.19 3.94 8.19
N ARG A 53 -15.24 4.90 8.21
CA ARG A 53 -13.80 4.67 7.92
C ARG A 53 -13.24 3.43 8.62
N LEU A 54 -13.48 3.32 9.93
CA LEU A 54 -12.91 2.23 10.73
C LEU A 54 -13.40 0.86 10.29
N ASN A 55 -14.65 0.72 9.82
CA ASN A 55 -15.16 -0.56 9.35
C ASN A 55 -14.53 -0.96 8.01
N LEU A 56 -14.33 0.01 7.10
CA LEU A 56 -13.63 -0.22 5.84
C LEU A 56 -12.19 -0.68 6.09
N LEU A 57 -11.49 0.01 6.99
CA LEU A 57 -10.10 -0.32 7.35
C LEU A 57 -9.98 -1.61 8.17
N ARG A 58 -10.96 -1.96 9.00
CA ARG A 58 -11.03 -3.28 9.67
C ARG A 58 -11.14 -4.42 8.67
N ARG A 59 -11.92 -4.24 7.60
CA ARG A 59 -12.05 -5.22 6.52
C ARG A 59 -10.73 -5.39 5.75
N LEU A 60 -10.08 -4.28 5.40
CA LEU A 60 -8.76 -4.32 4.76
C LEU A 60 -7.69 -4.94 5.66
N ALA A 61 -7.67 -4.58 6.95
CA ALA A 61 -6.78 -5.17 7.94
C ALA A 61 -6.98 -6.69 8.07
N ALA A 62 -8.23 -7.18 8.05
CA ALA A 62 -8.51 -8.61 8.08
C ALA A 62 -7.90 -9.33 6.86
N ALA A 63 -8.05 -8.76 5.65
CA ALA A 63 -7.48 -9.33 4.44
C ALA A 63 -5.94 -9.37 4.47
N ILE A 64 -5.32 -8.26 4.88
CA ILE A 64 -3.86 -8.18 5.04
C ILE A 64 -3.37 -9.20 6.07
N ARG A 65 -4.05 -9.29 7.22
CA ARG A 65 -3.66 -10.19 8.30
C ARG A 65 -3.75 -11.66 7.87
N HIS A 66 -4.80 -12.02 7.15
CA HIS A 66 -4.94 -13.35 6.56
C HIS A 66 -3.74 -13.66 5.66
N HIS A 67 -3.43 -12.77 4.71
CA HIS A 67 -2.29 -12.95 3.81
C HIS A 67 -0.95 -13.07 4.56
N GLN A 68 -0.76 -12.31 5.64
CA GLN A 68 0.43 -12.40 6.50
C GLN A 68 0.55 -13.79 7.15
N ILE A 69 -0.56 -14.38 7.61
CA ILE A 69 -0.59 -15.73 8.19
C ILE A 69 -0.23 -16.77 7.13
N ASP A 70 -0.82 -16.68 5.93
CA ASP A 70 -0.52 -17.60 4.84
C ASP A 70 0.96 -17.53 4.43
N ASN A 71 1.52 -16.32 4.35
CA ASN A 71 2.94 -16.11 4.10
C ASN A 71 3.82 -16.75 5.16
N GLN A 72 3.44 -16.68 6.44
CA GLN A 72 4.17 -17.30 7.52
C GLN A 72 4.14 -18.83 7.40
N ILE A 73 2.97 -19.42 7.12
CA ILE A 73 2.82 -20.86 6.91
C ILE A 73 3.68 -21.34 5.73
N LEU A 74 3.67 -20.60 4.61
CA LEU A 74 4.50 -20.92 3.44
C LEU A 74 6.00 -20.79 3.75
N CYS A 75 6.40 -19.78 4.50
CA CYS A 75 7.79 -19.59 4.95
C CYS A 75 8.24 -20.78 5.80
N ASP A 76 7.44 -21.19 6.79
CA ASP A 76 7.77 -22.29 7.70
C ASP A 76 7.87 -23.62 6.95
N ARG A 77 6.89 -23.93 6.08
CA ARG A 77 6.91 -25.13 5.22
C ARG A 77 8.11 -25.18 4.29
N SER A 78 8.62 -24.03 3.87
CA SER A 78 9.79 -23.95 3.00
C SER A 78 11.13 -24.14 3.71
N GLY A 79 11.13 -24.28 5.05
CA GLY A 79 12.33 -24.33 5.87
C GLY A 79 13.03 -22.97 5.96
N GLY A 80 12.28 -21.86 5.89
CA GLY A 80 12.86 -20.52 5.97
C GLY A 80 13.53 -20.02 4.67
N ARG A 81 13.22 -20.62 3.51
CA ARG A 81 13.78 -20.16 2.23
C ARG A 81 13.37 -18.72 1.93
N THR A 82 14.34 -17.86 1.61
CA THR A 82 14.11 -16.40 1.50
C THR A 82 13.09 -16.00 0.45
N LYS A 83 13.00 -16.74 -0.68
CA LYS A 83 12.03 -16.44 -1.76
C LYS A 83 10.57 -16.70 -1.36
N THR A 84 10.33 -17.64 -0.45
CA THR A 84 9.00 -18.01 0.06
C THR A 84 8.65 -17.25 1.34
N CYS A 85 9.67 -16.84 2.10
CA CYS A 85 9.53 -15.95 3.24
C CYS A 85 9.43 -14.49 2.82
N ARG A 86 8.22 -14.06 2.49
CA ARG A 86 7.91 -12.69 2.09
C ARG A 86 7.64 -11.81 3.31
N GLN A 87 7.86 -10.50 3.17
CA GLN A 87 7.54 -9.51 4.19
C GLN A 87 6.57 -8.46 3.66
N PHE A 88 5.81 -7.90 4.59
CA PHE A 88 4.73 -6.97 4.32
C PHE A 88 4.79 -5.84 5.35
N ILE A 89 4.59 -4.61 4.89
CA ILE A 89 4.49 -3.43 5.77
C ILE A 89 3.35 -2.54 5.28
N TRP A 90 2.42 -2.20 6.17
CA TRP A 90 1.35 -1.26 5.88
C TRP A 90 1.79 0.17 6.20
N ILE A 91 1.83 1.04 5.21
CA ILE A 91 2.17 2.45 5.37
C ILE A 91 0.89 3.27 5.18
N LEU A 92 0.45 3.91 6.25
CA LEU A 92 -0.76 4.72 6.28
C LEU A 92 -0.41 6.19 6.44
N CYS A 93 -1.06 7.04 5.65
CA CYS A 93 -0.97 8.49 5.81
C CYS A 93 -2.36 9.09 5.96
N GLU A 94 -2.58 9.79 7.06
CA GLU A 94 -3.82 10.52 7.32
C GLU A 94 -3.73 11.96 6.81
N ASP A 95 -4.76 12.41 6.11
CA ASP A 95 -4.96 13.82 5.74
C ASP A 95 -5.51 14.63 6.93
N ASP A 96 -4.69 14.74 7.98
CA ASP A 96 -4.98 15.52 9.17
C ASP A 96 -3.67 16.05 9.77
N LYS A 97 -3.77 16.86 10.82
CA LYS A 97 -2.64 17.40 11.57
C LYS A 97 -2.02 16.36 12.51
N TYR A 98 -2.82 15.44 13.03
CA TYR A 98 -2.41 14.42 13.99
C TYR A 98 -2.98 13.06 13.62
N ILE A 99 -2.36 11.98 14.10
CA ILE A 99 -2.86 10.62 13.86
C ILE A 99 -4.07 10.30 14.77
N ASP A 100 -5.07 9.61 14.25
CA ASP A 100 -6.28 9.22 15.00
C ASP A 100 -5.96 8.06 15.97
N LYS A 101 -6.31 8.24 17.25
CA LYS A 101 -6.16 7.21 18.27
C LYS A 101 -6.93 5.92 17.94
N LYS A 102 -8.12 6.01 17.36
CA LYS A 102 -8.88 4.79 17.00
C LYS A 102 -8.20 4.01 15.87
N MET A 103 -7.52 4.72 14.97
CA MET A 103 -6.68 4.10 13.94
C MET A 103 -5.45 3.42 14.55
N ILE A 104 -4.79 4.06 15.52
CA ILE A 104 -3.71 3.44 16.29
C ILE A 104 -4.17 2.12 16.94
N ASP A 105 -5.29 2.17 17.66
CA ASP A 105 -5.81 1.01 18.39
C ASP A 105 -6.14 -0.15 17.42
N LEU A 106 -6.68 0.15 16.24
CA LEU A 106 -6.87 -0.81 15.15
C LEU A 106 -5.55 -1.41 14.64
N LEU A 107 -4.56 -0.57 14.36
CA LEU A 107 -3.28 -1.00 13.82
C LEU A 107 -2.52 -1.88 14.80
N ASP A 108 -2.48 -1.51 16.08
CA ASP A 108 -1.85 -2.31 17.13
C ASP A 108 -2.55 -3.67 17.32
N CYS A 109 -3.89 -3.65 17.35
CA CYS A 109 -4.70 -4.85 17.44
C CYS A 109 -4.46 -5.81 16.25
N SER A 110 -4.29 -5.27 15.04
CA SER A 110 -4.12 -6.07 13.83
C SER A 110 -2.86 -6.94 13.82
N ARG A 111 -1.83 -6.55 14.60
CA ARG A 111 -0.49 -7.18 14.59
C ARG A 111 0.17 -7.21 13.20
N ILE A 112 -0.29 -6.37 12.28
CA ILE A 112 0.33 -6.13 10.98
C ILE A 112 1.48 -5.14 11.20
N PRO A 113 2.69 -5.39 10.67
CA PRO A 113 3.77 -4.40 10.71
C PRO A 113 3.33 -3.12 9.99
N TYR A 114 3.40 -1.98 10.67
CA TYR A 114 2.90 -0.72 10.12
C TYR A 114 3.78 0.49 10.41
N VAL A 115 3.64 1.50 9.54
CA VAL A 115 4.07 2.88 9.74
C VAL A 115 2.84 3.75 9.49
N TYR A 116 2.54 4.66 10.40
CA TYR A 116 1.34 5.49 10.35
C TYR A 116 1.69 6.91 10.73
N PHE A 117 1.38 7.87 9.87
CA PHE A 117 1.66 9.28 10.12
C PHE A 117 0.58 10.19 9.56
N ALA A 118 0.59 11.44 10.03
CA ALA A 118 -0.32 12.47 9.58
C ALA A 118 0.45 13.49 8.73
N TYR A 119 -0.13 13.86 7.59
CA TYR A 119 0.41 14.88 6.71
C TYR A 119 -0.75 15.67 6.12
N GLY A 120 -1.13 16.78 6.75
CA GLY A 120 -2.32 17.55 6.38
C GLY A 120 -2.77 18.52 7.47
N PRO A 121 -4.03 19.00 7.41
CA PRO A 121 -5.01 18.74 6.36
C PRO A 121 -4.68 19.50 5.06
N THR A 122 -4.80 18.84 3.91
CA THR A 122 -4.64 19.44 2.58
C THR A 122 -5.94 19.42 1.79
N LYS A 123 -6.86 18.46 2.03
CA LYS A 123 -8.16 18.31 1.37
C LYS A 123 -8.07 18.27 -0.17
N ARG A 124 -6.96 17.74 -0.71
CA ARG A 124 -6.65 17.70 -2.16
C ARG A 124 -6.49 16.27 -2.67
N HIS A 125 -7.56 15.47 -2.61
CA HIS A 125 -7.63 14.11 -3.19
C HIS A 125 -6.48 13.17 -2.79
N GLY A 126 -5.86 13.39 -1.62
CA GLY A 126 -4.76 12.56 -1.14
C GLY A 126 -3.40 12.83 -1.80
N SER A 127 -3.27 13.75 -2.78
CA SER A 127 -2.02 13.90 -3.55
C SER A 127 -0.80 14.26 -2.70
N ALA A 128 -1.00 15.07 -1.66
CA ALA A 128 0.07 15.46 -0.74
C ALA A 128 0.52 14.25 0.11
N GLN A 129 -0.44 13.43 0.54
CA GLN A 129 -0.22 12.20 1.29
C GLN A 129 0.42 11.11 0.41
N LYS A 130 0.04 11.00 -0.88
CA LYS A 130 0.70 10.13 -1.87
C LYS A 130 2.18 10.45 -1.95
N ASN A 131 2.52 11.74 -2.11
CA ASN A 131 3.92 12.17 -2.14
C ASN A 131 4.65 11.87 -0.84
N ALA A 132 4.06 12.19 0.32
CA ALA A 132 4.69 11.93 1.62
C ALA A 132 4.99 10.44 1.85
N VAL A 133 4.04 9.56 1.49
CA VAL A 133 4.24 8.10 1.56
C VAL A 133 5.31 7.61 0.59
N LEU A 134 5.27 8.08 -0.66
CA LEU A 134 6.26 7.70 -1.67
C LEU A 134 7.65 8.17 -1.27
N GLU A 135 7.80 9.41 -0.79
CA GLU A 135 9.07 9.95 -0.30
C GLU A 135 9.62 9.13 0.88
N TYR A 136 8.78 8.79 1.86
CA TYR A 136 9.18 7.93 2.96
C TYR A 136 9.71 6.57 2.46
N ILE A 137 8.99 5.91 1.54
CA ILE A 137 9.40 4.61 1.00
C ILE A 137 10.68 4.71 0.17
N VAL A 138 10.77 5.72 -0.71
CA VAL A 138 11.94 5.93 -1.57
C VAL A 138 13.18 6.15 -0.73
N ASN A 139 13.14 7.07 0.25
CA ASN A 139 14.26 7.31 1.15
C ASN A 139 14.62 6.05 1.94
N LEU A 140 13.64 5.36 2.53
CA LEU A 140 13.87 4.10 3.25
C LEU A 140 14.56 3.04 2.37
N THR A 141 14.10 2.84 1.13
CA THR A 141 14.69 1.83 0.25
C THR A 141 16.10 2.18 -0.23
N HIS A 142 16.38 3.46 -0.48
CA HIS A 142 17.71 3.92 -0.86
C HIS A 142 18.70 3.92 0.31
N ASP A 143 18.32 4.45 1.46
CA ASP A 143 19.18 4.53 2.65
C ASP A 143 19.62 3.15 3.13
N PHE A 144 18.71 2.17 3.06
CA PHE A 144 18.98 0.78 3.44
C PHE A 144 19.37 -0.13 2.26
N ARG A 145 19.48 0.43 1.05
CA ARG A 145 19.95 -0.22 -0.19
C ARG A 145 19.23 -1.54 -0.51
N PHE A 146 17.91 -1.48 -0.61
CA PHE A 146 17.09 -2.62 -1.01
C PHE A 146 15.97 -2.21 -1.95
N THR A 147 15.37 -3.18 -2.62
CA THR A 147 14.22 -2.96 -3.52
C THR A 147 12.97 -3.58 -2.91
N ALA A 148 11.85 -2.90 -3.07
CA ALA A 148 10.54 -3.40 -2.66
C ALA A 148 9.52 -3.19 -3.76
N SER A 149 8.42 -3.93 -3.67
CA SER A 149 7.19 -3.59 -4.37
C SER A 149 6.35 -2.65 -3.52
N ILE A 150 5.56 -1.82 -4.17
CA ILE A 150 4.53 -0.96 -3.58
C ILE A 150 3.21 -1.33 -4.26
N HIS A 151 2.15 -1.48 -3.47
CA HIS A 151 0.79 -1.57 -3.96
C HIS A 151 -0.10 -0.59 -3.20
N PRO A 152 -0.64 0.44 -3.88
CA PRO A 152 -1.62 1.34 -3.30
C PRO A 152 -3.00 0.70 -3.12
N ILE A 153 -3.64 1.01 -1.99
CA ILE A 153 -5.04 0.66 -1.72
C ILE A 153 -5.69 1.83 -0.98
N ASP A 154 -6.71 2.44 -1.59
CA ASP A 154 -7.57 3.44 -0.98
C ASP A 154 -8.32 2.85 0.23
N ASP A 155 -8.64 3.69 1.20
CA ASP A 155 -9.21 3.25 2.47
C ASP A 155 -10.69 2.79 2.41
N ASP A 156 -11.36 2.95 1.26
CA ASP A 156 -12.66 2.35 0.92
C ASP A 156 -12.56 1.14 -0.02
N CYS A 157 -11.37 0.77 -0.45
CA CYS A 157 -11.16 -0.44 -1.23
C CYS A 157 -11.16 -1.70 -0.38
N TYR A 158 -11.57 -2.79 -1.03
CA TYR A 158 -11.51 -4.14 -0.48
C TYR A 158 -10.67 -5.03 -1.39
N THR A 159 -9.91 -5.92 -0.78
CA THR A 159 -9.08 -6.87 -1.52
C THR A 159 -9.17 -8.26 -0.90
N LEU A 160 -9.12 -9.29 -1.73
CA LEU A 160 -8.99 -10.67 -1.26
C LEU A 160 -7.53 -10.92 -0.82
N PRO A 161 -7.30 -11.73 0.23
CA PRO A 161 -5.94 -12.03 0.70
C PRO A 161 -4.98 -12.54 -0.40
N ASP A 162 -5.50 -13.30 -1.35
CA ASP A 162 -4.69 -13.84 -2.45
C ASP A 162 -4.22 -12.78 -3.45
N ALA A 163 -4.89 -11.64 -3.53
CA ALA A 163 -4.54 -10.56 -4.46
C ALA A 163 -3.12 -10.04 -4.21
N PHE A 164 -2.68 -10.00 -2.94
CA PHE A 164 -1.35 -9.53 -2.56
C PHE A 164 -0.23 -10.35 -3.20
N ASN A 165 -0.49 -11.61 -3.59
CA ASN A 165 0.49 -12.44 -4.28
C ASN A 165 0.94 -11.83 -5.62
N PHE A 166 0.06 -11.10 -6.31
CA PHE A 166 0.37 -10.49 -7.60
C PHE A 166 1.37 -9.33 -7.51
N PHE A 167 1.49 -8.72 -6.33
CA PHE A 167 2.29 -7.51 -6.15
C PHE A 167 3.69 -7.78 -5.62
N TYR A 168 4.05 -9.04 -5.35
CA TYR A 168 5.43 -9.36 -5.00
C TYR A 168 6.33 -9.42 -6.24
N ASN A 169 7.56 -8.91 -6.11
CA ASN A 169 8.61 -8.98 -7.14
C ASN A 169 8.27 -8.25 -8.45
N ILE A 170 7.48 -7.17 -8.38
CA ILE A 170 7.22 -6.30 -9.52
C ILE A 170 8.55 -5.76 -10.04
N LYS A 171 8.75 -5.76 -11.35
CA LYS A 171 9.99 -5.27 -11.97
C LYS A 171 9.94 -3.79 -12.32
N LYS A 172 8.78 -3.31 -12.74
CA LYS A 172 8.57 -1.92 -13.11
C LYS A 172 7.22 -1.44 -12.60
N VAL A 173 6.17 -1.73 -13.35
CA VAL A 173 4.77 -1.47 -12.98
C VAL A 173 3.96 -2.72 -13.31
N SER A 174 3.04 -3.09 -12.42
CA SER A 174 2.03 -4.12 -12.64
C SER A 174 0.63 -3.52 -12.61
N LEU A 175 -0.30 -4.19 -13.26
CA LEU A 175 -1.71 -3.81 -13.31
C LEU A 175 -2.58 -5.05 -13.14
N ILE A 176 -3.49 -5.02 -12.17
CA ILE A 176 -4.53 -6.05 -12.01
C ILE A 176 -5.93 -5.43 -12.13
N PRO A 177 -6.96 -6.24 -12.43
CA PRO A 177 -8.32 -5.74 -12.55
C PRO A 177 -8.91 -5.19 -11.25
N VAL A 178 -9.78 -4.19 -11.36
CA VAL A 178 -10.52 -3.61 -10.23
C VAL A 178 -12.02 -3.70 -10.50
N VAL A 179 -12.74 -4.41 -9.62
CA VAL A 179 -14.20 -4.58 -9.68
C VAL A 179 -14.89 -3.33 -9.12
N GLY A 180 -16.04 -2.96 -9.69
CA GLY A 180 -16.83 -1.80 -9.27
C GLY A 180 -16.53 -0.52 -10.04
N LEU A 181 -15.69 -0.61 -11.08
CA LEU A 181 -15.33 0.47 -11.99
C LEU A 181 -15.52 0.03 -13.44
N GLY A 182 -15.41 0.96 -14.39
CA GLY A 182 -15.40 0.64 -15.82
C GLY A 182 -16.76 0.27 -16.43
N PRO A 183 -16.80 0.12 -17.77
CA PRO A 183 -18.05 -0.13 -18.51
C PRO A 183 -18.68 -1.49 -18.22
N ASP A 184 -17.86 -2.47 -17.85
CA ASP A 184 -18.27 -3.87 -17.63
C ASP A 184 -18.45 -4.19 -16.13
N GLY A 185 -18.47 -3.17 -15.26
CA GLY A 185 -18.44 -3.32 -13.79
C GLY A 185 -17.09 -3.86 -13.26
N ILE A 186 -16.08 -3.90 -14.13
CA ILE A 186 -14.68 -4.16 -13.82
C ILE A 186 -13.80 -3.36 -14.78
N GLU A 187 -12.72 -2.75 -14.27
CA GLU A 187 -11.64 -2.19 -15.09
C GLU A 187 -10.51 -3.19 -15.25
N TYR A 188 -10.08 -3.43 -16.48
CA TYR A 188 -9.04 -4.42 -16.77
C TYR A 188 -8.36 -4.19 -18.13
N ALA A 189 -7.18 -4.79 -18.27
CA ALA A 189 -6.46 -4.86 -19.54
C ALA A 189 -6.81 -6.15 -20.29
N ILE A 190 -7.08 -6.05 -21.58
CA ILE A 190 -7.12 -7.19 -22.49
C ILE A 190 -5.71 -7.38 -23.02
N THR A 191 -5.10 -8.54 -22.73
CA THR A 191 -3.75 -8.85 -23.16
C THR A 191 -3.70 -9.83 -24.32
N ASP A 192 -2.61 -9.80 -25.09
CA ASP A 192 -2.26 -10.85 -26.03
C ASP A 192 -1.60 -12.06 -25.35
N LYS A 193 -1.19 -13.06 -26.14
CA LYS A 193 -0.50 -14.27 -25.66
C LYS A 193 0.86 -14.02 -25.02
N ASN A 194 1.43 -12.83 -25.23
CA ASN A 194 2.70 -12.39 -24.67
C ASN A 194 2.48 -11.46 -23.46
N HIS A 195 1.26 -11.37 -22.94
CA HIS A 195 0.86 -10.46 -21.86
C HIS A 195 1.01 -8.96 -22.20
N MET A 196 1.05 -8.61 -23.49
CA MET A 196 1.07 -7.22 -23.94
C MET A 196 -0.35 -6.66 -23.97
N ILE A 197 -0.54 -5.43 -23.49
CA ILE A 197 -1.86 -4.78 -23.44
C ILE A 197 -2.31 -4.40 -24.86
N LYS A 198 -3.42 -4.99 -25.31
CA LYS A 198 -4.05 -4.66 -26.59
C LYS A 198 -5.10 -3.57 -26.44
N GLU A 199 -5.86 -3.63 -25.36
CA GLU A 199 -6.97 -2.72 -25.08
C GLU A 199 -7.12 -2.57 -23.57
N MET A 200 -7.55 -1.39 -23.14
CA MET A 200 -7.95 -1.10 -21.77
C MET A 200 -9.47 -0.95 -21.72
N ARG A 201 -10.13 -1.73 -20.86
CA ARG A 201 -11.56 -1.61 -20.56
C ARG A 201 -11.66 -0.79 -19.28
N ALA A 202 -11.83 0.53 -19.43
CA ALA A 202 -11.82 1.48 -18.32
C ALA A 202 -12.83 2.60 -18.51
N GLY A 203 -13.30 3.22 -17.42
CA GLY A 203 -14.27 4.31 -17.45
C GLY A 203 -13.69 5.59 -18.09
N LEU A 204 -12.39 5.85 -17.89
CA LEU A 204 -11.65 6.97 -18.47
C LEU A 204 -10.76 6.52 -19.64
N SER A 205 -11.32 5.77 -20.58
CA SER A 205 -10.58 5.08 -21.66
C SER A 205 -9.80 6.01 -22.62
N ASN A 206 -10.07 7.31 -22.61
CA ASN A 206 -9.39 8.30 -23.44
C ASN A 206 -8.04 8.78 -22.88
N ARG A 207 -7.66 8.41 -21.65
CA ARG A 207 -6.37 8.76 -21.05
C ARG A 207 -5.23 7.90 -21.62
N THR A 208 -3.99 8.41 -21.59
CA THR A 208 -2.79 7.64 -21.99
C THR A 208 -2.65 6.36 -21.16
N PHE A 209 -2.90 6.47 -19.85
CA PHE A 209 -2.96 5.33 -18.93
C PHE A 209 -4.32 5.33 -18.23
N PRO A 210 -5.34 4.68 -18.81
CA PRO A 210 -6.70 4.67 -18.27
C PRO A 210 -6.80 3.56 -17.22
N VAL A 211 -6.16 3.77 -16.08
CA VAL A 211 -6.03 2.80 -14.98
C VAL A 211 -6.40 3.46 -13.66
N ASP A 212 -6.99 2.69 -12.76
CA ASP A 212 -7.29 3.13 -11.39
C ASP A 212 -6.05 3.01 -10.47
N TYR A 213 -6.00 3.85 -9.44
CA TYR A 213 -4.92 3.83 -8.44
C TYR A 213 -4.78 2.45 -7.79
N ASN A 214 -5.89 1.83 -7.41
CA ASN A 214 -5.95 0.53 -6.73
C ASN A 214 -5.61 -0.64 -7.67
N ALA A 215 -5.58 -0.41 -8.98
CA ALA A 215 -5.22 -1.44 -9.96
C ALA A 215 -3.70 -1.65 -10.03
N LEU A 216 -2.94 -0.65 -9.59
CA LEU A 216 -1.50 -0.55 -9.84
C LEU A 216 -0.68 -1.26 -8.76
N GLY A 217 0.51 -1.68 -9.15
CA GLY A 217 1.63 -1.89 -8.26
C GLY A 217 2.93 -1.51 -8.97
N TRP A 218 3.97 -1.20 -8.22
CA TRP A 218 5.25 -0.80 -8.83
C TRP A 218 6.45 -1.18 -7.97
N SER A 219 7.61 -1.27 -8.61
CA SER A 219 8.90 -1.43 -7.92
C SER A 219 9.41 -0.07 -7.43
N THR A 220 10.09 -0.02 -6.28
CA THR A 220 10.77 1.20 -5.84
C THR A 220 11.85 1.66 -6.81
N THR A 221 12.37 0.77 -7.66
CA THR A 221 13.38 1.11 -8.68
C THR A 221 12.89 2.08 -9.75
N ILE A 222 11.57 2.29 -9.90
CA ILE A 222 11.08 3.31 -10.84
C ILE A 222 11.53 4.73 -10.43
N PHE A 223 11.79 4.93 -9.14
CA PHE A 223 12.17 6.23 -8.57
C PHE A 223 13.69 6.50 -8.61
N ASP A 224 14.52 5.51 -8.94
CA ASP A 224 16.00 5.61 -8.87
C ASP A 224 16.58 6.82 -9.62
N LYS A 225 16.00 7.17 -10.77
CA LYS A 225 16.44 8.31 -11.56
C LYS A 225 16.04 9.63 -10.88
N MET A 226 14.82 9.71 -10.38
CA MET A 226 14.29 10.92 -9.72
C MET A 226 15.03 11.18 -8.42
N TRP A 227 15.22 10.14 -7.60
CA TRP A 227 15.96 10.24 -6.34
C TRP A 227 17.40 10.71 -6.55
N ARG A 228 18.14 10.13 -7.51
CA ARG A 228 19.50 10.57 -7.86
C ARG A 228 19.58 12.03 -8.33
N ASN A 229 18.50 12.54 -8.90
CA ASN A 229 18.41 13.92 -9.37
C ASN A 229 17.90 14.88 -8.26
N GLY A 230 17.72 14.42 -7.02
CA GLY A 230 17.20 15.22 -5.92
C GLY A 230 15.73 15.63 -6.10
N GLN A 231 14.93 14.84 -6.83
CA GLN A 231 13.50 15.09 -6.99
C GLN A 231 12.70 14.35 -5.90
N HIS A 232 11.79 15.09 -5.26
CA HIS A 232 10.96 14.61 -4.15
C HIS A 232 9.45 14.58 -4.46
N MET A 233 9.05 15.10 -5.63
CA MET A 233 7.66 15.09 -6.07
C MET A 233 7.42 13.88 -6.98
N TYR A 234 6.95 12.78 -6.40
CA TYR A 234 6.72 11.51 -7.09
C TYR A 234 5.32 11.39 -7.70
N TRP A 235 4.33 12.10 -7.15
CA TRP A 235 2.96 12.20 -7.64
C TRP A 235 2.65 13.66 -8.05
N PRO A 236 2.79 14.01 -9.34
CA PRO A 236 2.81 15.41 -9.77
C PRO A 236 1.40 16.03 -9.88
N PHE A 237 0.35 15.21 -9.95
CA PHE A 237 -1.00 15.70 -10.22
C PHE A 237 -1.77 16.07 -8.94
N PRO A 238 -2.25 17.31 -8.78
CA PRO A 238 -2.91 17.77 -7.55
C PRO A 238 -4.43 17.49 -7.51
N GLY A 239 -5.03 16.98 -8.59
CA GLY A 239 -6.47 16.76 -8.71
C GLY A 239 -6.89 15.30 -8.54
N TRP A 240 -8.18 15.04 -8.82
CA TRP A 240 -8.74 13.69 -8.89
C TRP A 240 -8.26 12.95 -10.15
N ALA A 241 -7.95 11.66 -10.00
CA ALA A 241 -7.47 10.77 -11.05
C ALA A 241 -6.11 11.21 -11.66
N GLY A 242 -5.01 11.04 -10.91
CA GLY A 242 -3.65 11.47 -11.29
C GLY A 242 -2.73 10.37 -11.83
N GLU A 243 -3.29 9.21 -12.15
CA GLU A 243 -2.55 7.98 -12.47
C GLU A 243 -1.79 8.10 -13.80
N THR A 244 -2.36 8.77 -14.80
CA THR A 244 -1.68 8.99 -16.09
C THR A 244 -0.44 9.86 -15.90
N GLU A 245 -0.57 10.99 -15.21
CA GLU A 245 0.50 11.92 -14.96
C GLU A 245 1.61 11.29 -14.10
N PHE A 246 1.24 10.44 -13.15
CA PHE A 246 2.18 9.63 -12.39
C PHE A 246 2.94 8.65 -13.30
N LEU A 247 2.23 7.86 -14.11
CA LEU A 247 2.84 6.83 -14.94
C LEU A 247 3.69 7.39 -16.07
N GLU A 248 3.33 8.54 -16.65
CA GLU A 248 4.10 9.22 -17.70
C GLU A 248 5.49 9.67 -17.23
N LEU A 249 5.73 9.81 -15.93
CA LEU A 249 7.08 10.05 -15.39
C LEU A 249 8.01 8.85 -15.58
N TYR A 250 7.47 7.63 -15.63
CA TYR A 250 8.25 6.38 -15.53
C TYR A 250 8.09 5.45 -16.74
N LEU A 251 6.99 5.60 -17.49
CA LEU A 251 6.61 4.77 -18.63
C LEU A 251 6.46 5.63 -19.88
N LYS A 252 6.81 5.07 -21.04
CA LYS A 252 6.58 5.69 -22.34
C LYS A 252 5.28 5.22 -22.99
N ARG A 253 4.77 4.04 -22.60
CA ARG A 253 3.57 3.41 -23.19
C ARG A 253 2.98 2.35 -22.28
N LEU A 254 1.68 2.06 -22.46
CA LEU A 254 0.93 0.99 -21.74
C LEU A 254 1.61 -0.38 -21.80
N ASN A 255 2.24 -0.70 -22.93
CA ASN A 255 2.92 -1.98 -23.16
C ASN A 255 4.17 -2.24 -22.27
N GLU A 256 4.54 -1.30 -21.41
CA GLU A 256 5.57 -1.52 -20.38
C GLU A 256 4.99 -2.00 -19.04
N ILE A 257 3.66 -2.06 -18.91
CA ILE A 257 2.97 -2.53 -17.73
C ILE A 257 2.81 -4.05 -17.81
N TYR A 258 3.17 -4.74 -16.74
CA TYR A 258 2.97 -6.18 -16.60
C TYR A 258 1.57 -6.48 -16.06
N VAL A 259 0.83 -7.37 -16.70
CA VAL A 259 -0.51 -7.79 -16.27
C VAL A 259 -0.44 -9.24 -15.77
N PRO A 260 -0.28 -9.47 -14.45
CA PRO A 260 -0.13 -10.82 -13.89
C PRO A 260 -1.41 -11.66 -13.98
N CYS A 261 -2.56 -11.02 -14.18
CA CYS A 261 -3.84 -11.68 -14.21
C CYS A 261 -4.84 -10.90 -15.09
N ASN A 262 -5.48 -11.60 -16.02
CA ASN A 262 -6.54 -11.05 -16.87
C ASN A 262 -7.90 -11.41 -16.26
N MET A 263 -8.69 -10.41 -15.86
CA MET A 263 -10.05 -10.52 -15.28
C MET A 263 -10.23 -11.22 -13.91
N CYS A 264 -9.20 -11.36 -13.06
CA CYS A 264 -9.44 -11.77 -11.67
C CYS A 264 -10.23 -10.73 -10.88
N LYS A 265 -11.23 -11.21 -10.15
CA LYS A 265 -12.08 -10.40 -9.27
C LYS A 265 -11.52 -10.40 -7.85
N THR A 266 -10.41 -9.68 -7.66
CA THR A 266 -9.62 -9.74 -6.42
C THR A 266 -9.48 -8.39 -5.70
N ILE A 267 -9.67 -7.27 -6.39
CA ILE A 267 -9.77 -5.92 -5.82
C ILE A 267 -11.15 -5.35 -6.16
N PHE A 268 -11.77 -4.69 -5.19
CA PHE A 268 -13.12 -4.13 -5.27
C PHE A 268 -13.09 -2.68 -4.79
N TYR A 269 -13.44 -1.76 -5.69
CA TYR A 269 -13.53 -0.33 -5.42
C TYR A 269 -14.89 0.03 -4.83
N ASN A 270 -14.90 0.85 -3.78
CA ASN A 270 -16.12 1.39 -3.14
C ASN A 270 -17.21 0.35 -2.80
N ARG A 271 -16.85 -0.93 -2.62
CA ARG A 271 -17.82 -1.96 -2.22
C ARG A 271 -18.21 -1.70 -0.76
N PRO A 272 -19.50 -1.46 -0.45
CA PRO A 272 -19.95 -1.30 0.94
C PRO A 272 -19.53 -2.49 1.80
N VAL A 273 -19.34 -2.27 3.10
CA VAL A 273 -19.14 -3.38 4.03
C VAL A 273 -20.44 -4.20 4.07
N GLN A 274 -20.33 -5.49 3.79
CA GLN A 274 -21.45 -6.43 3.83
C GLN A 274 -21.38 -7.27 5.11
N ASP A 275 -22.50 -7.82 5.57
CA ASP A 275 -22.55 -8.68 6.78
C ASP A 275 -21.69 -9.95 6.63
N THR A 276 -21.41 -10.36 5.40
CA THR A 276 -20.55 -11.51 5.07
C THR A 276 -19.07 -11.15 5.03
N ASP A 277 -18.70 -9.87 5.08
CA ASP A 277 -17.30 -9.46 5.10
C ASP A 277 -16.69 -9.76 6.47
N ILE A 278 -15.51 -10.38 6.45
CA ILE A 278 -14.74 -10.60 7.68
C ILE A 278 -14.14 -9.28 8.12
N LEU A 279 -14.57 -8.80 9.28
CA LEU A 279 -13.99 -7.64 9.94
C LEU A 279 -13.00 -8.09 11.00
N LEU A 280 -11.87 -7.39 11.09
CA LEU A 280 -10.98 -7.56 12.22
C LEU A 280 -11.70 -7.05 13.49
N THR A 281 -11.91 -7.95 14.45
CA THR A 281 -12.48 -7.62 15.75
C THR A 281 -11.37 -7.29 16.74
N CYS A 282 -11.54 -6.16 17.45
CA CYS A 282 -10.60 -5.67 18.45
C CYS A 282 -11.37 -5.38 19.72
N PRO A 283 -11.10 -6.07 20.84
CA PRO A 283 -11.87 -5.91 22.09
C PRO A 283 -11.91 -4.47 22.63
N THR A 284 -11.00 -3.61 22.21
CA THR A 284 -10.82 -2.24 22.69
C THR A 284 -11.46 -1.16 21.80
N LEU A 285 -12.12 -1.54 20.70
CA LEU A 285 -12.66 -0.60 19.71
C LEU A 285 -14.20 -0.56 19.65
N ASP A 286 -14.88 -1.22 20.58
CA ASP A 286 -16.34 -1.23 20.74
C ASP A 286 -16.82 -0.27 21.84
#